data_AF-A0A935F1F2-F1
#
_entry.id   AF-A0A935F1F2-F1
#
_cell.length_a   1.000
_cell.length_b   1.000
_cell.length_c   1.000
_cell.angle_alpha   90.00
_cell.angle_beta   90.00
_cell.angle_gamma   90.00
#
_symmetry.space_group_name_H-M   'P 1'
#
loop_
_entity.id
_entity.type
_entity.pdbx_description
1 polymer ?
#
loop_
_entity_poly.entity_id
_entity_poly.type
_entity_poly.pdbx_seq_one_letter_code
_entity_poly.pdbx_strand_id
1 'polypeptide(L)'
;MAAAPRPGVAPATTKAQALVALASRLLGAKSEKVRRKLEEAGNGDEALAVAVEASYKLIRLTIDEKQAEAFRNAARDILARQ
;
A
#
# COMPACT_ATOMS: atom_id res chain seq x y z
N MET A 1 -6.65 22.77 -23.29
CA MET A 1 -6.27 22.22 -21.97
C MET A 1 -7.10 20.95 -21.77
N ALA A 2 -6.60 19.80 -22.22
CA ALA A 2 -7.33 18.53 -22.13
C ALA A 2 -6.77 17.73 -20.94
N ALA A 3 -7.59 17.56 -19.92
CA ALA A 3 -7.27 16.79 -18.73
C ALA A 3 -7.08 15.31 -19.11
N ALA A 4 -5.96 14.74 -18.69
CA ALA A 4 -5.59 13.35 -18.87
C ALA A 4 -6.73 12.40 -18.44
N PRO A 5 -6.91 11.25 -19.11
CA PRO A 5 -7.77 10.20 -18.61
C PRO A 5 -7.11 9.69 -17.33
N ARG A 6 -7.64 10.09 -16.17
CA ARG A 6 -7.37 9.36 -14.93
C ARG A 6 -8.13 8.05 -15.10
N PRO A 7 -7.50 6.88 -15.20
CA PRO A 7 -8.25 5.64 -15.17
C PRO A 7 -8.81 5.54 -13.74
N GLY A 8 -10.06 5.92 -13.60
CA GLY A 8 -10.86 5.59 -12.44
C GLY A 8 -11.09 4.08 -12.47
N VAL A 9 -10.31 3.34 -11.70
CA VAL A 9 -10.69 1.98 -11.31
C VAL A 9 -11.63 2.09 -10.12
N ALA A 10 -12.93 2.03 -10.40
CA ALA A 10 -14.02 1.91 -9.44
C ALA A 10 -14.00 0.48 -8.80
N PRO A 11 -14.76 0.24 -7.71
CA PRO A 11 -14.31 -0.51 -6.56
C PRO A 11 -14.57 -2.02 -6.71
N ALA A 12 -13.56 -2.78 -7.11
CA ALA A 12 -13.37 -4.08 -6.47
C ALA A 12 -12.57 -3.79 -5.20
N THR A 13 -13.03 -4.26 -4.04
CA THR A 13 -12.26 -4.24 -2.78
C THR A 13 -11.01 -5.11 -2.99
N THR A 14 -10.01 -4.52 -3.62
CA THR A 14 -8.80 -5.16 -4.10
C THR A 14 -7.79 -5.21 -2.98
N LYS A 15 -6.87 -6.19 -3.04
CA LYS A 15 -5.76 -6.32 -2.07
C LYS A 15 -5.06 -4.97 -1.86
N ALA A 16 -4.89 -4.19 -2.94
CA ALA A 16 -4.41 -2.81 -2.92
C ALA A 16 -5.18 -1.88 -1.99
N GLN A 17 -6.52 -1.81 -2.10
CA GLN A 17 -7.37 -0.96 -1.25
C GLN A 17 -7.25 -1.31 0.24
N ALA A 18 -7.20 -2.61 0.58
CA ALA A 18 -7.03 -3.04 1.97
C ALA A 18 -5.66 -2.64 2.53
N LEU A 19 -4.60 -2.79 1.72
CA LEU A 19 -3.24 -2.36 2.07
C LEU A 19 -3.14 -0.84 2.23
N VAL A 20 -3.80 -0.09 1.37
CA VAL A 20 -3.86 1.38 1.35
C VAL A 20 -4.59 1.90 2.58
N ALA A 21 -5.71 1.29 2.98
CA ALA A 21 -6.41 1.63 4.21
C ALA A 21 -5.55 1.34 5.45
N LEU A 22 -4.85 0.20 5.45
CA LEU A 22 -3.98 -0.20 6.55
C LEU A 22 -2.76 0.70 6.70
N ALA A 23 -2.12 1.07 5.58
CA ALA A 23 -1.05 2.07 5.54
C ALA A 23 -1.52 3.40 6.10
N SER A 24 -2.73 3.86 5.72
CA SER A 24 -3.29 5.11 6.21
C SER A 24 -3.51 5.11 7.72
N ARG A 25 -3.92 3.97 8.28
CA ARG A 25 -4.22 3.82 9.71
C ARG A 25 -2.97 3.72 10.57
N LEU A 26 -1.93 3.03 10.08
CA LEU A 26 -0.65 2.90 10.80
C LEU A 26 0.24 4.14 10.65
N LEU A 27 0.37 4.67 9.43
CA LEU A 27 1.40 5.66 9.10
C LEU A 27 0.88 7.10 9.09
N GLY A 28 -0.44 7.30 9.09
CA GLY A 28 -1.07 8.61 9.07
C GLY A 28 -0.61 9.45 7.87
N ALA A 29 -0.07 10.66 8.11
CA ALA A 29 0.40 11.56 7.06
C ALA A 29 1.53 10.97 6.19
N LYS A 30 2.35 10.06 6.72
CA LYS A 30 3.43 9.40 5.95
C LYS A 30 2.91 8.31 5.00
N SER A 31 1.64 7.92 5.16
CA SER A 31 1.00 6.92 4.31
C SER A 31 0.78 7.41 2.89
N GLU A 32 0.72 8.71 2.60
CA GLU A 32 0.27 9.21 1.30
C GLU A 32 1.16 8.74 0.13
N LYS A 33 2.49 8.75 0.33
CA LYS A 33 3.45 8.20 -0.65
C LYS A 33 3.32 6.68 -0.80
N VAL A 34 3.06 5.98 0.30
CA VAL A 34 2.90 4.52 0.34
C VAL A 34 1.59 4.11 -0.33
N ARG A 35 0.49 4.82 -0.04
CA ARG A 35 -0.83 4.63 -0.62
C ARG A 35 -0.77 4.82 -2.13
N ARG A 36 -0.21 5.93 -2.62
CA ARG A 36 -0.02 6.13 -4.07
C ARG A 36 0.76 4.98 -4.70
N LYS A 37 1.86 4.52 -4.07
CA LYS A 37 2.67 3.41 -4.61
C LYS A 37 1.88 2.10 -4.66
N LEU A 38 1.05 1.81 -3.65
CA LEU A 38 0.20 0.62 -3.59
C LEU A 38 -0.99 0.69 -4.56
N GLU A 39 -1.59 1.87 -4.74
CA GLU A 39 -2.66 2.08 -5.71
C GLU A 39 -2.14 1.96 -7.15
N GLU A 40 -0.95 2.49 -7.44
CA GLU A 40 -0.32 2.35 -8.76
C GLU A 40 0.17 0.93 -9.06
N ALA A 41 0.56 0.16 -8.04
CA ALA A 41 0.90 -1.26 -8.19
C ALA A 41 -0.29 -2.12 -8.64
N GLY A 42 -1.53 -1.65 -8.41
CA GLY A 42 -2.75 -2.32 -8.84
C GLY A 42 -2.94 -3.69 -8.16
N ASN A 43 -3.44 -4.67 -8.92
CA ASN A 43 -3.84 -5.98 -8.39
C ASN A 43 -2.83 -7.11 -8.69
N GLY A 44 -1.63 -6.77 -9.15
CA GLY A 44 -0.57 -7.77 -9.38
C GLY A 44 0.08 -8.16 -8.06
N ASP A 45 0.01 -9.44 -7.68
CA ASP A 45 0.60 -9.93 -6.42
C ASP A 45 2.09 -9.60 -6.28
N GLU A 46 2.85 -9.66 -7.39
CA GLU A 46 4.27 -9.29 -7.42
C GLU A 46 4.49 -7.78 -7.23
N ALA A 47 3.69 -6.95 -7.90
CA ALA A 47 3.76 -5.50 -7.78
C ALA A 47 3.36 -5.03 -6.36
N LEU A 48 2.35 -5.68 -5.77
CA LEU A 48 1.94 -5.43 -4.38
C LEU A 48 3.03 -5.85 -3.40
N ALA A 49 3.68 -7.00 -3.61
CA ALA A 49 4.80 -7.43 -2.77
C ALA A 49 5.95 -6.41 -2.80
N VAL A 50 6.32 -5.92 -3.99
CA VAL A 50 7.35 -4.88 -4.15
C VAL A 50 6.93 -3.57 -3.47
N ALA A 51 5.67 -3.16 -3.61
CA ALA A 51 5.15 -1.96 -2.97
C ALA A 51 5.14 -2.07 -1.43
N VAL A 52 4.80 -3.25 -0.89
CA VAL A 52 4.83 -3.54 0.54
C VAL A 52 6.25 -3.52 1.08
N GLU A 53 7.23 -4.11 0.37
CA GLU A 53 8.64 -4.08 0.80
C GLU A 53 9.25 -2.68 0.74
N ALA A 54 8.96 -1.91 -0.31
CA ALA A 54 9.39 -0.52 -0.42
C ALA A 54 8.82 0.33 0.72
N SER A 55 7.55 0.10 1.06
CA SER A 55 6.88 0.76 2.18
C SER A 55 7.48 0.35 3.52
N TYR A 56 7.72 -0.95 3.74
CA TYR A 56 8.40 -1.48 4.92
C TYR A 56 9.76 -0.80 5.16
N LYS A 57 10.61 -0.73 4.12
CA LYS A 57 11.92 -0.05 4.21
C LYS A 57 11.79 1.42 4.61
N LEU A 58 10.86 2.15 3.98
CA LEU A 58 10.61 3.55 4.31
C LEU A 58 10.15 3.72 5.76
N ILE A 59 9.20 2.91 6.22
CA ILE A 59 8.64 3.00 7.58
C ILE A 59 9.73 2.67 8.61
N ARG A 60 10.51 1.62 8.36
CA ARG A 60 11.61 1.20 9.25
C ARG A 60 12.69 2.28 9.37
N LEU A 61 13.00 2.97 8.27
CA LEU A 61 14.02 4.04 8.25
C LEU A 61 13.51 5.38 8.79
N THR A 62 12.21 5.67 8.67
CA THR A 62 11.66 7.02 8.92
C THR A 62 10.69 7.12 10.09
N ILE A 63 10.20 5.99 10.60
CA ILE A 63 9.23 5.93 11.70
C ILE A 63 9.78 5.05 12.82
N ASP A 64 9.67 3.74 12.65
CA ASP A 64 10.03 2.74 13.65
C ASP A 64 9.91 1.33 13.04
N GLU A 65 10.78 0.40 13.44
CA GLU A 65 10.76 -0.97 12.97
C GLU A 65 9.48 -1.72 13.36
N LYS A 66 8.92 -1.46 14.56
CA LYS A 66 7.71 -2.15 15.02
C LYS A 66 6.50 -1.78 14.17
N GLN A 67 6.39 -0.52 13.75
CA GLN A 67 5.32 -0.09 12.85
C GLN A 67 5.52 -0.64 11.43
N ALA A 68 6.77 -0.74 10.98
CA ALA A 68 7.09 -1.35 9.71
C ALA A 68 6.67 -2.83 9.70
N GLU A 69 7.04 -3.59 10.74
CA GLU A 69 6.65 -4.99 10.87
C GLU A 69 5.14 -5.15 10.99
N ALA A 70 4.44 -4.32 11.77
CA ALA A 70 2.99 -4.35 11.84
C ALA A 70 2.33 -4.14 10.47
N PHE A 71 2.84 -3.19 9.68
CA PHE A 71 2.38 -2.96 8.32
C PHE A 71 2.66 -4.16 7.41
N ARG A 72 3.89 -4.68 7.40
CA ARG A 72 4.29 -5.82 6.55
C ARG A 72 3.53 -7.09 6.92
N ASN A 73 3.33 -7.36 8.20
CA ASN A 73 2.64 -8.56 8.67
C ASN A 73 1.16 -8.53 8.29
N ALA A 74 0.48 -7.41 8.54
CA ALA A 74 -0.90 -7.24 8.11
C ALA A 74 -1.03 -7.20 6.57
N ALA A 75 -0.04 -6.65 5.87
CA ALA A 75 0.00 -6.70 4.41
C ALA A 75 0.16 -8.12 3.86
N ARG A 76 1.04 -8.93 4.47
CA ARG A 76 1.19 -10.34 4.13
C ARG A 76 -0.07 -11.13 4.43
N ASP A 77 -0.75 -10.86 5.55
CA ASP A 77 -2.03 -11.49 5.87
C ASP A 77 -3.07 -11.19 4.77
N ILE A 78 -3.21 -9.93 4.36
CA ILE A 78 -4.11 -9.52 3.26
C ILE A 78 -3.75 -10.20 1.93
N LEU A 79 -2.44 -10.35 1.64
CA LEU A 79 -1.98 -11.03 0.43
C LEU A 79 -2.18 -12.55 0.49
N ALA A 80 -2.04 -13.16 1.67
CA ALA A 80 -2.11 -14.60 1.91
C ALA A 80 -3.55 -15.12 2.14
N ARG A 81 -4.51 -14.25 2.46
CA ARG A 81 -5.90 -14.63 2.77
C ARG A 81 -6.76 -14.93 1.52
N GLN A 82 -6.15 -15.54 0.50
CA GLN A 82 -6.84 -16.11 -0.67
C GLN A 82 -6.53 -17.59 -0.81
#